data_AF-A0A935LLJ9-F1
#
_entry.id   AF-A0A935LLJ9-F1
#
_cell.length_a   1.000
_cell.length_b   1.000
_cell.length_c   1.000
_cell.angle_alpha   90.00
_cell.angle_beta   90.00
_cell.angle_gamma   90.00
#
_symmetry.space_group_name_H-M   'P 1'
#
loop_
_entity.id
_entity.type
_entity.pdbx_description
1 polymer ?
#
loop_
_entity_poly.entity_id
_entity_poly.type
_entity_poly.pdbx_seq_one_letter_code
_entity_poly.pdbx_strand_id
1 'polypeptide(L)' 'MDREVFKKVFHFLNKNGALVTYCSKSIVRKRLENAGFRVVKLPGPPGKREIIRAIKI' A
#
# COMPACT_ATOMS: atom_id res chain seq x y z
N MET A 1 0.81 6.45 11.62
CA MET A 1 1.25 6.66 10.23
C MET A 1 0.46 7.80 9.65
N ASP A 2 1.13 8.95 9.51
CA ASP A 2 0.52 10.19 9.04
C ASP A 2 0.04 10.02 7.58
N ARG A 3 -1.08 10.65 7.20
CA ARG A 3 -1.66 10.54 5.85
C ARG A 3 -0.67 11.03 4.80
N GLU A 4 0.14 12.02 5.15
CA GLU A 4 1.05 12.68 4.23
C GLU A 4 2.27 11.82 3.84
N VAL A 5 2.62 10.80 4.64
CA VAL A 5 3.74 9.90 4.31
C VAL A 5 3.45 9.11 3.02
N PHE A 6 2.23 8.60 2.85
CA PHE A 6 1.91 7.80 1.66
C PHE A 6 1.87 8.63 0.37
N LYS A 7 1.45 9.90 0.44
CA LYS A 7 1.51 10.81 -0.71
C LYS A 7 2.95 11.08 -1.14
N LYS A 8 3.86 11.31 -0.18
CA LYS A 8 5.29 11.46 -0.48
C LYS A 8 5.83 10.22 -1.16
N VAL A 9 5.57 9.04 -0.62
CA VAL A 9 5.99 7.76 -1.23
C VAL A 9 5.42 7.58 -2.64
N PHE A 10 4.15 7.94 -2.86
CA PHE A 10 3.54 7.92 -4.19
C PHE A 10 4.27 8.83 -5.18
N HIS A 11 4.66 10.03 -4.74
CA HIS A 11 5.38 10.96 -5.59
C HIS A 11 6.78 10.43 -5.96
N PHE A 12 7.49 9.82 -5.00
CA PHE A 12 8.84 9.27 -5.22
C PHE A 12 8.88 7.99 -6.06
N LEU A 13 7.79 7.22 -6.12
CA LEU A 13 7.75 6.00 -6.93
C LEU A 13 7.71 6.32 -8.43
N ASN A 14 8.43 5.54 -9.22
CA ASN A 14 8.25 5.53 -10.67
C ASN A 14 6.89 4.97 -11.06
N LYS A 15 6.45 5.24 -12.30
CA LYS A 15 5.27 4.59 -12.88
C LYS A 15 5.40 3.07 -12.77
N ASN A 16 4.32 2.39 -12.40
CA ASN A 16 4.25 0.96 -12.07
C ASN A 16 5.06 0.50 -10.84
N GLY A 17 5.67 1.43 -10.09
CA GLY A 17 6.36 1.13 -8.84
C GLY A 17 5.39 0.63 -7.77
N ALA A 18 5.87 -0.28 -6.92
CA ALA A 18 5.05 -0.94 -5.91
C ALA A 18 5.60 -0.76 -4.48
N LEU A 19 4.70 -0.52 -3.54
CA LEU A 19 4.91 -0.61 -2.10
C LEU A 19 4.22 -1.87 -1.57
N VAL A 20 4.95 -2.74 -0.89
CA VAL A 20 4.41 -3.95 -0.27
C VAL A 20 4.55 -3.84 1.25
N THR A 21 3.50 -4.21 1.98
CA THR A 21 3.53 -4.19 3.45
C THR A 21 2.77 -5.37 4.06
N TYR A 22 3.32 -5.92 5.14
CA TYR A 22 2.68 -6.94 5.97
C TYR A 22 1.46 -6.43 6.73
N CYS A 23 1.23 -5.11 6.78
CA CYS A 23 0.10 -4.52 7.46
C CYS A 23 -1.17 -4.60 6.61
N SER A 24 -2.15 -5.39 7.04
CA SER A 24 -3.46 -5.53 6.37
C SER A 24 -4.59 -4.75 7.03
N LYS A 25 -4.28 -3.78 7.91
CA LYS A 25 -5.31 -2.95 8.58
C LYS A 25 -6.09 -2.12 7.55
N SER A 26 -7.42 -2.11 7.66
CA SER A 26 -8.31 -1.35 6.75
C SER A 26 -7.98 0.14 6.65
N ILE A 27 -7.50 0.76 7.73
CA ILE A 27 -7.09 2.17 7.73
C ILE A 27 -5.84 2.42 6.85
N VAL A 28 -4.91 1.46 6.78
CA VAL A 28 -3.71 1.57 5.94
C VAL A 28 -4.11 1.46 4.48
N ARG A 29 -4.99 0.51 4.14
CA ARG A 29 -5.56 0.39 2.79
C ARG A 29 -6.19 1.71 2.32
N LYS A 30 -7.12 2.27 3.11
CA LYS A 30 -7.80 3.53 2.79
C LYS A 30 -6.81 4.69 2.61
N ARG A 31 -5.77 4.76 3.42
CA ARG A 31 -4.74 5.81 3.30
C ARG A 31 -3.89 5.68 2.04
N LEU A 32 -3.58 4.45 1.61
CA LEU A 32 -2.88 4.18 0.35
C LEU A 32 -3.75 4.55 -0.85
N GLU A 33 -5.03 4.15 -0.84
CA GLU A 33 -6.00 4.50 -1.89
C GLU A 33 -6.15 6.03 -2.00
N ASN A 34 -6.33 6.73 -0.87
CA ASN A 34 -6.42 8.19 -0.82
C ASN A 34 -5.13 8.91 -1.26
N ALA A 35 -3.98 8.23 -1.21
CA ALA A 35 -2.71 8.77 -1.68
C ALA A 35 -2.51 8.60 -3.20
N GLY A 36 -3.41 7.88 -3.88
CA GLY A 36 -3.40 7.66 -5.34
C GLY A 36 -2.98 6.25 -5.77
N PHE A 37 -2.67 5.35 -4.84
CA PHE A 37 -2.25 3.98 -5.19
C PHE A 37 -3.43 3.11 -5.62
N ARG A 38 -3.20 2.24 -6.61
CA ARG A 38 -4.03 1.05 -6.82
C ARG A 38 -3.64 -0.02 -5.83
N VAL A 39 -4.54 -0.37 -4.91
CA VAL A 39 -4.24 -1.30 -3.81
C VAL A 39 -4.85 -2.68 -4.07
N VAL A 40 -4.05 -3.73 -3.87
CA VAL A 40 -4.45 -5.13 -4.04
C VAL A 40 -4.06 -5.92 -2.80
N LYS A 41 -4.92 -6.85 -2.38
CA LYS A 41 -4.60 -7.83 -1.33
C LYS A 41 -3.95 -9.06 -1.94
N LEU A 42 -2.91 -9.56 -1.30
CA LEU A 42 -2.23 -10.80 -1.68
C LEU A 42 -2.30 -11.80 -0.51
N PRO A 43 -2.26 -13.11 -0.79
CA PRO A 43 -2.09 -14.11 0.25
C PRO A 43 -0.82 -13.82 1.04
N GLY A 44 -0.92 -13.88 2.37
CA GLY A 44 0.23 -13.63 3.24
C GLY A 44 1.13 -14.86 3.41
N PRO A 45 2.37 -14.65 3.89
CA PRO A 45 3.27 -15.76 4.27
C PRO A 45 2.71 -16.52 5.49
N PRO A 46 3.30 -17.67 5.86
CA PRO A 46 2.90 -18.42 7.05
C PRO A 46 2.74 -17.52 8.28
N GLY A 47 1.59 -17.63 8.95
CA GLY A 47 1.23 -16.78 10.11
C GLY A 47 0.58 -15.43 9.78
N LYS A 48 0.39 -15.08 8.50
CA LYS A 48 -0.37 -13.89 8.06
C LYS A 48 -1.38 -14.27 6.99
N ARG A 49 -2.65 -13.92 7.21
CA ARG A 49 -3.72 -14.22 6.23
C ARG A 49 -3.53 -13.47 4.91
N GLU A 50 -3.20 -12.19 4.99
CA GLU A 50 -3.12 -11.31 3.82
C GLU A 50 -2.03 -10.25 4.01
N ILE A 51 -1.42 -9.83 2.92
CA ILE A 51 -0.56 -8.64 2.82
C ILE A 51 -1.13 -7.66 1.80
N ILE A 52 -0.66 -6.40 1.83
CA ILE A 52 -1.09 -5.37 0.90
C ILE A 52 0.03 -5.05 -0.07
N ARG A 53 -0.32 -4.94 -1.36
CA ARG A 53 0.51 -4.37 -2.42
C ARG A 53 -0.18 -3.14 -3.01
N ALA A 54 0.48 -1.99 -2.95
CA ALA A 54 0.02 -0.72 -3.49
C ALA A 54 0.87 -0.31 -4.70
N ILE A 55 0.26 -0.01 -5.83
CA ILE A 55 0.94 0.21 -7.11
C ILE A 55 0.62 1.62 -7.60
N LYS A 56 1.64 2.39 -8.00
CA LYS A 56 1.47 3.65 -8.73
C LYS A 56 1.21 3.32 -10.20
N ILE A 57 0.01 3.62 -10.69
CA ILE A 57 -0.37 3.44 -12.10
C ILE A 57 -0.02 4.71 -12.89
#